data_AF-A0A969VKA0-F1
#
_entry.id   AF-A0A969VKA0-F1
#
_cell.length_a   1.000
_cell.length_b   1.000
_cell.length_c   1.000
_cell.angle_alpha   90.00
_cell.angle_beta   90.00
_cell.angle_gamma   90.00
#
_symmetry.space_group_name_H-M   'P 1'
#
loop_
_entity.id
_entity.type
_entity.pdbx_description
1 polymer ?
#
loop_
_entity_poly.entity_id
_entity_poly.type
_entity_poly.pdbx_seq_one_letter_code
_entity_poly.pdbx_strand_id
1 'polypeptide(L)'
;MTYALLLIAATLLAFAAYVRLAPTDAARWHADPTEALSAAGALALSPLESERKIIAMPGGAVAWVEVLGAGPAALARLDEIALATPRTTRLAGSPEEGRITWVTRSALWGFPDYTTADAITHDVATSELRLFARLRFGSSGSGR
;
A
#
# COMPACT_ATOMS: atom_id res chain seq x y z
N MET A 1 -14.85 37.71 -15.65
CA MET A 1 -14.25 36.45 -16.14
C MET A 1 -12.85 36.22 -15.58
N THR A 2 -11.92 37.18 -15.67
CA THR A 2 -10.54 37.06 -15.16
C THR A 2 -10.44 36.71 -13.66
N TYR A 3 -11.18 37.41 -12.79
CA TYR A 3 -11.16 37.14 -11.34
C TYR A 3 -11.68 35.74 -10.98
N ALA A 4 -12.66 35.22 -11.73
CA ALA A 4 -13.17 33.87 -11.53
C ALA A 4 -12.10 32.81 -11.88
N LEU A 5 -11.35 33.02 -12.98
CA LEU A 5 -10.25 32.14 -13.36
C LEU A 5 -9.11 32.16 -12.32
N LEU A 6 -8.77 33.34 -11.79
CA LEU A 6 -7.76 33.47 -10.73
C LEU A 6 -8.18 32.76 -9.45
N LEU A 7 -9.46 32.87 -9.05
CA LEU A 7 -9.99 32.16 -7.89
C LEU A 7 -9.95 30.64 -8.06
N ILE A 8 -10.31 30.13 -9.24
CA ILE A 8 -10.22 28.70 -9.54
C ILE A 8 -8.77 28.23 -9.46
N ALA A 9 -7.84 28.95 -10.10
CA ALA A 9 -6.42 28.59 -10.07
C ALA A 9 -5.86 28.60 -8.64
N ALA A 10 -6.15 29.63 -7.86
CA ALA A 10 -5.73 29.71 -6.45
C ALA A 10 -6.27 28.54 -5.62
N THR A 11 -7.53 28.16 -5.85
CA THR A 11 -8.16 27.02 -5.16
C THR A 11 -7.49 25.69 -5.51
N LEU A 12 -7.22 25.45 -6.80
CA LEU A 12 -6.54 24.23 -7.25
C LEU A 12 -5.10 24.14 -6.72
N LEU A 13 -4.39 25.27 -6.67
CA LEU A 13 -3.04 25.35 -6.09
C LEU A 13 -3.05 25.08 -4.58
N ALA A 14 -3.99 25.67 -3.85
CA ALA A 14 -4.14 25.42 -2.42
C ALA A 14 -4.47 23.94 -2.15
N PHE A 15 -5.35 23.34 -2.96
CA PHE A 15 -5.66 21.92 -2.87
C PHE A 15 -4.45 21.03 -3.17
N ALA A 16 -3.71 21.31 -4.24
CA ALA A 16 -2.48 20.58 -4.57
C ALA A 16 -1.43 20.69 -3.45
N ALA A 17 -1.26 21.89 -2.87
CA ALA A 17 -0.37 22.11 -1.73
C ALA A 17 -0.81 21.29 -0.51
N TYR A 18 -2.11 21.29 -0.19
CA TYR A 18 -2.67 20.49 0.89
C TYR A 18 -2.36 18.99 0.73
N VAL A 19 -2.62 18.41 -0.45
CA VAL A 19 -2.36 16.98 -0.71
C VAL A 19 -0.87 16.63 -0.60
N ARG A 20 0.01 17.50 -1.11
CA ARG A 20 1.46 17.24 -1.15
C ARG A 20 2.12 17.43 0.21
N LEU A 21 1.68 18.42 0.98
CA LEU A 21 2.29 18.79 2.26
C LEU A 21 1.62 18.15 3.47
N ALA A 22 0.48 17.46 3.27
CA ALA A 22 -0.21 16.76 4.35
C ALA A 22 0.73 15.76 5.06
N PRO A 23 0.96 15.90 6.38
CA PRO A 23 1.79 14.98 7.14
C PRO A 23 1.30 13.54 6.99
N THR A 24 2.25 12.60 7.01
CA THR A 24 1.99 11.16 7.00
C THR A 24 2.48 10.58 8.31
N ASP A 25 1.58 9.94 9.06
CA ASP A 25 1.92 9.22 10.28
C ASP A 25 2.28 7.76 9.94
N ALA A 26 3.56 7.42 10.06
CA ALA A 26 4.05 6.08 9.79
C ALA A 26 3.38 5.02 10.68
N ALA A 27 3.09 5.31 11.95
CA ALA A 27 2.49 4.34 12.87
C ALA A 27 1.08 3.93 12.43
N ARG A 28 0.32 4.88 11.89
CA ARG A 28 -1.00 4.61 11.31
C ARG A 28 -0.95 3.74 10.05
N TRP A 29 0.05 3.96 9.20
CA TRP A 29 0.16 3.27 7.91
C TRP A 29 1.03 2.00 7.95
N HIS A 30 1.76 1.75 9.03
CA HIS A 30 2.54 0.53 9.22
C HIS A 30 1.76 -0.54 10.00
N ALA A 31 0.57 -0.84 9.49
CA ALA A 31 -0.37 -1.78 10.10
C ALA A 31 -0.19 -3.21 9.58
N ASP A 32 -0.56 -4.20 10.40
CA ASP A 32 -0.54 -5.60 10.02
C ASP A 32 -1.55 -5.90 8.90
N PRO A 33 -1.15 -6.51 7.77
CA PRO A 33 -2.06 -6.90 6.70
C PRO A 33 -3.11 -7.95 7.12
N THR A 34 -2.86 -8.74 8.18
CA THR A 34 -3.69 -9.89 8.58
C THR A 34 -5.17 -9.54 8.72
N GLU A 35 -5.49 -8.45 9.41
CA GLU A 35 -6.89 -8.05 9.64
C GLU A 35 -7.60 -7.72 8.33
N ALA A 36 -6.91 -7.00 7.43
CA ALA A 36 -7.45 -6.66 6.11
C ALA A 36 -7.65 -7.91 5.24
N LEU A 37 -6.70 -8.85 5.26
CA LEU A 37 -6.81 -10.12 4.56
C LEU A 37 -7.98 -10.96 5.11
N SER A 38 -8.14 -11.02 6.43
CA SER A 38 -9.26 -11.72 7.06
C SER A 38 -10.60 -11.09 6.68
N ALA A 39 -10.70 -9.76 6.73
CA ALA A 39 -11.93 -9.04 6.36
C ALA A 39 -12.30 -9.23 4.88
N ALA A 40 -11.31 -9.41 4.01
CA ALA A 40 -11.52 -9.71 2.59
C ALA A 40 -11.90 -11.18 2.34
N GLY A 41 -11.88 -12.04 3.36
CA GLY A 41 -12.07 -13.49 3.21
C GLY A 41 -10.85 -14.21 2.63
N ALA A 42 -9.71 -13.54 2.46
CA ALA A 42 -8.52 -14.11 1.82
C ALA A 42 -7.94 -15.30 2.59
N LEU A 43 -7.99 -15.24 3.93
CA LEU A 43 -7.46 -16.31 4.80
C LEU A 43 -8.38 -17.54 4.89
N ALA A 44 -9.60 -17.46 4.35
CA ALA A 44 -10.56 -18.56 4.33
C ALA A 44 -10.55 -19.34 3.00
N LEU A 45 -9.77 -18.91 2.01
CA LEU A 45 -9.69 -19.56 0.71
C LEU A 45 -8.83 -20.83 0.78
N SER A 46 -9.28 -21.89 0.11
CA SER A 46 -8.54 -23.15 0.04
C SER A 46 -7.22 -22.96 -0.74
N PRO A 47 -6.09 -23.55 -0.28
CA PRO A 47 -4.82 -23.50 -0.99
C PRO A 47 -4.88 -23.99 -2.44
N LEU A 48 -5.84 -24.86 -2.77
CA LEU A 48 -5.99 -25.48 -4.09
C LEU A 48 -6.72 -24.61 -5.13
N GLU A 49 -7.28 -23.45 -4.74
CA GLU A 49 -8.10 -22.59 -5.63
C GLU A 49 -7.37 -21.33 -6.15
N SER A 50 -6.11 -21.10 -5.76
CA SER A 50 -5.46 -19.80 -5.90
C SER A 50 -4.49 -19.68 -7.09
N GLU A 51 -5.00 -19.47 -8.31
CA GLU A 51 -4.15 -19.06 -9.45
C GLU A 51 -3.85 -17.54 -9.49
N ARG A 52 -4.62 -16.71 -8.78
CA ARG A 52 -4.33 -15.27 -8.61
C ARG A 52 -4.95 -14.71 -7.33
N LYS A 53 -4.10 -14.26 -6.42
CA LYS A 53 -4.41 -13.95 -5.02
C LYS A 53 -4.49 -12.43 -4.78
N ILE A 54 -5.44 -11.76 -5.44
CA ILE A 54 -5.73 -10.33 -5.21
C ILE A 54 -7.23 -10.16 -5.03
N ILE A 55 -7.64 -9.49 -3.95
CA ILE A 55 -9.03 -9.10 -3.71
C ILE A 55 -9.08 -7.57 -3.64
N ALA A 56 -9.79 -6.96 -4.61
CA ALA A 56 -10.10 -5.53 -4.59
C ALA A 56 -11.20 -5.23 -3.57
N MET A 57 -11.11 -4.09 -2.91
CA MET A 57 -12.08 -3.62 -1.93
C MET A 57 -12.26 -2.10 -2.03
N PRO A 58 -13.36 -1.53 -1.50
CA PRO A 58 -13.53 -0.08 -1.48
C PRO A 58 -12.31 0.62 -0.85
N GLY A 59 -11.60 1.40 -1.64
CA GLY A 59 -10.42 2.15 -1.18
C GLY A 59 -9.12 1.36 -1.09
N GLY A 60 -9.05 0.13 -1.59
CA GLY A 60 -7.81 -0.64 -1.51
C GLY A 60 -7.88 -2.01 -2.17
N ALA A 61 -6.87 -2.82 -1.86
CA ALA A 61 -6.82 -4.23 -2.22
C ALA A 61 -5.94 -4.97 -1.23
N VAL A 62 -6.22 -6.26 -1.04
CA VAL A 62 -5.29 -7.18 -0.41
C VAL A 62 -4.75 -8.14 -1.44
N ALA A 63 -3.50 -8.55 -1.25
CA ALA A 63 -2.89 -9.60 -2.04
C ALA A 63 -2.08 -10.52 -1.14
N TRP A 64 -1.94 -11.78 -1.54
CA TRP A 64 -1.04 -12.71 -0.88
C TRP A 64 -0.37 -13.56 -1.94
N VAL A 65 0.83 -14.08 -1.70
CA VAL A 65 1.49 -14.93 -2.69
C VAL A 65 2.48 -15.82 -1.97
N GLU A 66 2.44 -17.11 -2.30
CA GLU A 66 3.47 -18.03 -1.83
C GLU A 66 4.72 -17.83 -2.71
N VAL A 67 5.86 -17.73 -2.07
CA VAL A 67 7.15 -17.49 -2.70
C VAL A 67 8.19 -18.45 -2.15
N LEU A 68 9.15 -18.80 -3.01
CA LEU A 68 10.27 -19.62 -2.61
C LEU A 68 11.30 -18.81 -1.82
N GLY A 69 11.74 -19.38 -0.70
CA GLY A 69 12.77 -18.86 0.18
C GLY A 69 12.23 -18.22 1.46
N ALA A 70 13.17 -17.69 2.25
CA ALA A 70 12.89 -17.04 3.53
C ALA A 70 12.18 -15.69 3.36
N GLY A 71 11.33 -15.35 4.32
CA GLY A 71 10.52 -14.13 4.31
C GLY A 71 11.32 -12.84 4.09
N PRO A 72 12.45 -12.61 4.79
CA PRO A 72 13.26 -11.41 4.58
C PRO A 72 13.81 -11.28 3.15
N ALA A 73 14.21 -12.40 2.53
CA ALA A 73 14.68 -12.38 1.14
C ALA A 73 13.56 -12.09 0.14
N ALA A 74 12.35 -12.58 0.41
CA ALA A 74 11.17 -12.26 -0.37
C ALA A 74 10.78 -10.77 -0.25
N LEU A 75 10.81 -10.22 0.97
CA LEU A 75 10.55 -8.80 1.22
C LEU A 75 11.60 -7.92 0.55
N ALA A 76 12.88 -8.29 0.59
CA ALA A 76 13.94 -7.53 -0.08
C ALA A 76 13.71 -7.43 -1.60
N ARG A 77 13.32 -8.54 -2.25
CA ARG A 77 12.96 -8.52 -3.69
C ARG A 77 11.74 -7.65 -3.97
N LEU A 78 10.71 -7.76 -3.13
CA LEU A 78 9.50 -6.94 -3.28
C LEU A 78 9.80 -5.45 -3.11
N ASP A 79 10.68 -5.13 -2.18
CA ASP A 79 11.12 -3.76 -1.87
C ASP A 79 11.93 -3.14 -3.00
N GLU A 80 12.81 -3.91 -3.67
CA GLU A 80 13.47 -3.48 -4.90
C GLU A 80 12.45 -3.16 -6.01
N ILE A 81 11.44 -4.01 -6.20
CA ILE A 81 10.36 -3.79 -7.18
C ILE A 81 9.55 -2.53 -6.82
N ALA A 82 9.20 -2.36 -5.55
CA ALA A 82 8.46 -1.21 -5.06
C ALA A 82 9.26 0.09 -5.31
N LEU A 83 10.56 0.12 -4.98
CA LEU A 83 11.40 1.30 -5.17
C LEU A 83 11.75 1.57 -6.64
N ALA A 84 11.72 0.57 -7.52
CA ALA A 84 11.79 0.77 -8.96
C ALA A 84 10.51 1.41 -9.54
N THR A 85 9.39 1.37 -8.80
CA THR A 85 8.13 1.97 -9.23
C THR A 85 8.16 3.49 -9.05
N PRO A 86 7.88 4.31 -10.09
CA PRO A 86 7.98 5.76 -10.02
C PRO A 86 7.18 6.37 -8.86
N ARG A 87 7.80 7.35 -8.17
CA ARG A 87 7.22 8.09 -7.03
C ARG A 87 6.86 7.21 -5.82
N THR A 88 7.55 6.09 -5.67
CA THR A 88 7.43 5.20 -4.52
C THR A 88 8.63 5.36 -3.60
N THR A 89 8.38 5.50 -2.29
CA THR A 89 9.43 5.53 -1.27
C THR A 89 9.03 4.66 -0.09
N ARG A 90 10.01 4.12 0.65
CA ARG A 90 9.74 3.48 1.95
C ARG A 90 9.22 4.56 2.91
N LEU A 91 8.11 4.26 3.58
CA LEU A 91 7.55 5.07 4.65
C LEU A 91 7.99 4.56 6.03
N ALA A 92 8.04 3.24 6.21
CA ALA A 92 8.41 2.58 7.45
C ALA A 92 8.82 1.13 7.16
N GLY A 93 9.58 0.52 8.07
CA GLY A 93 9.94 -0.89 7.97
C GLY A 93 11.17 -1.16 7.12
N SER A 94 11.63 -2.40 7.19
CA SER A 94 12.66 -2.98 6.33
C SER A 94 12.42 -4.49 6.11
N PRO A 95 13.10 -5.13 5.15
CA PRO A 95 13.02 -6.58 4.99
C PRO A 95 13.40 -7.35 6.28
N GLU A 96 14.38 -6.84 7.03
CA GLU A 96 14.89 -7.43 8.27
C GLU A 96 13.90 -7.27 9.43
N GLU A 97 13.16 -6.15 9.46
CA GLU A 97 12.09 -5.91 10.44
C GLU A 97 10.84 -6.77 10.15
N GLY A 98 10.81 -7.47 9.01
CA GLY A 98 9.74 -8.41 8.64
C GLY A 98 8.46 -7.75 8.10
N ARG A 99 8.44 -6.42 7.99
CA ARG A 99 7.34 -5.65 7.43
C ARG A 99 7.86 -4.37 6.81
N ILE A 100 7.28 -3.98 5.68
CA ILE A 100 7.61 -2.73 4.98
C ILE A 100 6.32 -2.02 4.59
N THR A 101 6.26 -0.71 4.78
CA THR A 101 5.24 0.14 4.19
C THR A 101 5.87 1.08 3.18
N TRP A 102 5.32 1.13 1.98
CA TRP A 102 5.66 2.12 0.97
C TRP A 102 4.54 3.15 0.81
N VAL A 103 4.92 4.33 0.34
CA VAL A 103 4.01 5.34 -0.18
C VAL A 103 4.30 5.55 -1.66
N THR A 104 3.29 5.37 -2.50
CA THR A 104 3.33 5.71 -3.93
C THR A 104 2.48 6.96 -4.15
N ARG A 105 3.03 7.97 -4.83
CA ARG A 105 2.30 9.21 -5.11
C ARG A 105 1.86 9.33 -6.56
N SER A 106 0.63 9.80 -6.78
CA SER A 106 0.12 10.08 -8.13
C SER A 106 0.89 11.21 -8.82
N ALA A 107 0.96 11.19 -10.14
CA ALA A 107 1.82 12.09 -10.92
C ALA A 107 1.44 13.57 -10.79
N LEU A 108 0.14 13.87 -10.92
CA LEU A 108 -0.37 15.22 -11.00
C LEU A 108 -0.62 15.81 -9.60
N TRP A 109 -1.53 15.16 -8.87
CA TRP A 109 -2.01 15.67 -7.58
C TRP A 109 -1.12 15.27 -6.41
N GLY A 110 -0.31 14.21 -6.55
CA GLY A 110 0.52 13.70 -5.46
C GLY A 110 -0.28 12.97 -4.38
N PHE A 111 -1.47 12.46 -4.72
CA PHE A 111 -2.28 11.63 -3.82
C PHE A 111 -1.44 10.43 -3.36
N PRO A 112 -1.33 10.20 -2.04
CA PRO A 112 -0.57 9.09 -1.51
C PRO A 112 -1.43 7.84 -1.36
N ASP A 113 -0.90 6.73 -1.89
CA ASP A 113 -1.42 5.39 -1.70
C ASP A 113 -0.39 4.60 -0.90
N TYR A 114 -0.85 3.86 0.11
CA TYR A 114 0.03 3.13 1.02
C TYR A 114 -0.13 1.64 0.81
N THR A 115 0.99 0.95 0.66
CA THR A 115 1.04 -0.51 0.58
C THR A 115 1.90 -1.01 1.71
N THR A 116 1.33 -1.85 2.57
CA THR A 116 2.07 -2.55 3.61
C THR A 116 2.23 -4.00 3.22
N ALA A 117 3.43 -4.55 3.35
CA ALA A 117 3.69 -5.97 3.15
C ALA A 117 4.42 -6.57 4.34
N ASP A 118 4.09 -7.81 4.66
CA ASP A 118 4.90 -8.67 5.52
C ASP A 118 5.03 -10.07 4.93
N ALA A 119 5.87 -10.89 5.57
CA ALA A 119 6.11 -12.27 5.16
C ALA A 119 5.92 -13.22 6.35
N ILE A 120 5.16 -14.30 6.13
CA ILE A 120 5.09 -15.43 7.04
C ILE A 120 5.89 -16.58 6.44
N THR A 121 6.89 -17.08 7.15
CA THR A 121 7.63 -18.27 6.72
C THR A 121 6.86 -19.52 7.18
N HIS A 122 6.44 -20.36 6.24
CA HIS A 122 5.69 -21.59 6.52
C HIS A 122 6.64 -22.76 6.80
N ASP A 123 7.72 -22.87 6.03
CA ASP A 123 8.78 -23.87 6.20
C ASP A 123 10.14 -23.31 5.74
N VAL A 124 11.16 -24.18 5.65
CA VAL A 124 12.52 -23.76 5.25
C VAL A 124 12.61 -23.32 3.78
N ALA A 125 11.62 -23.65 2.95
CA ALA A 125 11.65 -23.48 1.50
C ALA A 125 10.63 -22.45 0.99
N THR A 126 9.62 -22.10 1.76
CA THR A 126 8.48 -21.28 1.34
C THR A 126 8.09 -20.23 2.37
N SER A 127 7.70 -19.07 1.86
CA SER A 127 7.07 -18.00 2.64
C SER A 127 5.83 -17.50 1.93
N GLU A 128 4.86 -16.99 2.67
CA GLU A 128 3.74 -16.24 2.13
C GLU A 128 3.98 -14.75 2.34
N LEU A 129 4.06 -14.01 1.23
CA LEU A 129 3.98 -12.55 1.24
C LEU A 129 2.52 -12.15 1.33
N ARG A 130 2.22 -11.18 2.20
CA ARG A 130 0.88 -10.62 2.36
C ARG A 130 0.97 -9.12 2.20
N LEU A 131 0.05 -8.53 1.45
CA LEU A 131 0.06 -7.13 1.07
C LEU A 131 -1.31 -6.51 1.33
N PHE A 132 -1.30 -5.29 1.84
CA PHE A 132 -2.48 -4.45 1.99
C PHE A 132 -2.23 -3.06 1.41
N ALA A 133 -2.82 -2.81 0.24
CA ALA A 133 -2.79 -1.53 -0.46
C ALA A 133 -4.07 -0.73 -0.15
N ARG A 134 -3.93 0.57 0.10
CA ARG A 134 -5.05 1.44 0.48
C ARG A 134 -4.80 2.91 0.16
N LEU A 135 -5.85 3.58 -0.30
CA LEU A 135 -5.85 5.00 -0.63
C LEU A 135 -6.00 5.84 0.65
N ARG A 136 -5.33 7.00 0.71
CA ARG A 136 -5.64 8.02 1.73
C ARG A 136 -6.90 8.81 1.41
N PHE A 137 -7.15 9.06 0.13
CA PHE A 137 -8.22 9.92 -0.36
C PHE A 137 -9.04 9.18 -1.42
N GLY A 138 -10.36 9.38 -1.44
CA GLY A 138 -11.21 8.93 -2.55
C GLY A 138 -11.93 7.59 -2.38
N SER A 139 -11.91 6.96 -1.21
CA SER A 139 -12.85 5.87 -0.89
C SER A 139 -14.02 6.38 -0.05
N SER A 140 -15.17 5.71 -0.13
CA SER A 140 -16.39 6.03 0.63
C SER A 140 -16.25 5.91 2.16
N GLY A 141 -15.05 5.58 2.66
CA GLY A 141 -14.67 5.69 4.08
C GLY A 141 -13.55 6.72 4.24
N SER A 142 -13.94 7.98 4.50
CA SER A 142 -13.03 9.07 4.82
C SER A 142 -12.02 8.68 5.92
N GLY A 143 -10.77 8.48 5.55
CA GLY A 143 -9.56 8.74 6.35
C GLY A 143 -9.59 8.44 7.85
N ARG A 144 -9.99 7.24 8.29
CA ARG A 144 -9.63 6.74 9.64
C ARG A 144 -8.39 5.85 9.62
#